data_AF-A0A3N5PHK4-F1
#
_entry.id   AF-A0A3N5PHK4-F1
#
_cell.length_a   1.000
_cell.length_b   1.000
_cell.length_c   1.000
_cell.angle_alpha   90.00
_cell.angle_beta   90.00
_cell.angle_gamma   90.00
#
_symmetry.space_group_name_H-M   'P 1'
#
loop_
_entity.id
_entity.type
_entity.pdbx_description
1 polymer ?
#
loop_
_entity_poly.entity_id
_entity_poly.type
_entity_poly.pdbx_seq_one_letter_code
_entity_poly.pdbx_strand_id
1 'polypeptide(L)' 'MMRSSEPFHHFVDDYLGYLHEVHPTGATLDGIHTYDDHIEDFSRHAIEQHTRALSGFSRRL' A
#
# COMPACT_ATOMS: atom_id res chain seq x y z
N MET A 1 24.67 -18.41 1.75
CA MET A 1 24.24 -17.66 0.54
C MET A 1 23.54 -16.40 1.05
N MET A 2 24.13 -15.22 0.84
CA MET A 2 23.46 -13.96 1.22
C MET A 2 22.32 -13.76 0.22
N ARG A 3 21.07 -13.97 0.64
CA ARG A 3 19.93 -13.45 -0.11
C ARG A 3 20.04 -11.93 -0.01
N SER A 4 20.38 -11.26 -1.11
CA SER A 4 20.15 -9.82 -1.16
C SER A 4 18.65 -9.65 -0.98
N SER A 5 18.24 -9.09 0.15
CA SER A 5 16.92 -8.48 0.26
C SER A 5 16.76 -7.50 -0.90
N GLU A 6 15.53 -7.38 -1.39
CA GLU A 6 15.15 -6.37 -2.37
C GLU A 6 15.66 -4.98 -1.93
N PRO A 7 16.15 -4.12 -2.85
CA PRO A 7 16.52 -2.76 -2.51
C PRO A 7 15.37 -2.02 -1.82
N PHE A 8 15.67 -1.30 -0.75
CA PHE A 8 14.64 -0.64 0.07
C PHE A 8 13.70 0.28 -0.72
N HIS A 9 14.18 0.92 -1.79
CA HIS A 9 13.33 1.76 -2.63
C HIS A 9 12.21 0.99 -3.33
N HIS A 10 12.45 -0.25 -3.79
CA HIS A 10 11.36 -1.05 -4.36
C HIS A 10 10.29 -1.41 -3.31
N PHE A 11 10.70 -1.65 -2.05
CA PHE A 11 9.75 -1.84 -0.96
C PHE A 11 8.89 -0.59 -0.76
N VAL A 12 9.50 0.60 -0.77
CA VAL A 12 8.79 1.88 -0.61
C VAL A 12 7.82 2.11 -1.78
N ASP A 13 8.26 1.86 -3.01
CA ASP A 13 7.43 2.00 -4.21
C ASP A 13 6.21 1.09 -4.16
N ASP A 14 6.40 -0.19 -3.82
CA ASP A 14 5.29 -1.14 -3.67
C ASP A 14 4.35 -0.76 -2.53
N TYR A 15 4.89 -0.32 -1.40
CA TYR A 15 4.09 0.03 -0.21
C TYR A 15 3.24 1.28 -0.45
N LEU A 16 3.85 2.33 -0.99
CA LEU A 16 3.13 3.57 -1.32
C LEU A 16 2.14 3.34 -2.47
N GLY A 17 2.52 2.59 -3.50
CA GLY A 17 1.60 2.21 -4.57
C GLY A 17 0.35 1.51 -4.04
N TYR A 18 0.54 0.54 -3.15
CA TYR A 18 -0.58 -0.12 -2.47
C TYR A 18 -1.41 0.83 -1.62
N LEU A 19 -0.78 1.72 -0.82
CA LEU A 19 -1.52 2.67 0.00
C LEU A 19 -2.35 3.64 -0.84
N HIS A 20 -1.81 4.15 -1.95
CA HIS A 20 -2.54 5.07 -2.81
C HIS A 20 -3.76 4.42 -3.46
N GLU A 21 -3.66 3.13 -3.82
CA GLU A 21 -4.78 2.37 -4.39
C GLU A 21 -5.92 2.14 -3.38
N VAL A 22 -5.58 1.79 -2.13
CA VAL A 22 -6.59 1.42 -1.12
C VAL A 22 -7.04 2.58 -0.22
N HIS A 23 -6.28 3.68 -0.20
CA HIS A 23 -6.58 4.92 0.53
C HIS A 23 -6.50 6.14 -0.41
N PRO A 24 -7.44 6.27 -1.36
CA PRO A 24 -7.40 7.31 -2.39
C PRO A 24 -7.42 8.74 -1.84
N THR A 25 -8.11 9.00 -0.72
CA THR A 25 -8.07 10.33 -0.08
C THR A 25 -6.65 10.66 0.40
N GLY A 26 -5.94 9.67 0.95
CA GLY A 26 -4.53 9.82 1.32
C GLY A 26 -3.65 10.11 0.10
N ALA A 27 -3.88 9.40 -1.01
CA ALA A 27 -3.19 9.64 -2.28
C ALA A 27 -3.36 11.09 -2.76
N THR A 28 -4.60 11.61 -2.74
CA THR A 28 -4.88 13.01 -3.12
C THR A 28 -4.14 14.00 -2.23
N LEU A 29 -4.05 13.74 -0.91
CA LEU A 29 -3.31 14.60 0.03
C LEU A 29 -1.80 14.59 -0.23
N ASP A 30 -1.26 13.48 -0.74
CA ASP A 30 0.14 13.33 -1.15
C ASP A 30 0.40 13.88 -2.58
N GLY A 31 -0.63 14.43 -3.25
CA GLY A 31 -0.53 15.00 -4.60
C GLY A 31 -0.67 13.98 -5.74
N ILE A 32 -1.11 12.76 -5.43
CA ILE A 32 -1.36 11.69 -6.39
C ILE A 32 -2.85 11.68 -6.75
N HIS A 33 -3.18 12.21 -7.94
CA HIS A 33 -4.56 12.39 -8.41
C HIS A 33 -5.09 11.23 -9.27
N THR A 34 -4.40 10.09 -9.29
CA THR A 34 -4.79 8.91 -10.10
C THR A 34 -6.12 8.30 -9.67
N TYR A 35 -6.52 8.49 -8.39
CA TYR A 35 -7.67 7.83 -7.79
C TYR A 35 -8.73 8.83 -7.27
N ASP A 36 -8.76 10.06 -7.78
CA ASP A 36 -9.65 11.13 -7.28
C ASP A 36 -11.16 10.84 -7.50
N ASP A 37 -11.50 9.86 -8.33
CA ASP A 37 -12.86 9.36 -8.54
C ASP A 37 -13.23 8.18 -7.61
N HIS A 38 -12.31 7.76 -6.73
CA HIS A 38 -12.51 6.70 -5.76
C HIS A 38 -12.68 7.24 -4.33
N ILE A 39 -13.29 6.42 -3.47
CA ILE A 39 -13.35 6.60 -2.01
C ILE A 39 -12.96 5.29 -1.33
N GLU A 40 -12.43 5.37 -0.10
CA GLU A 40 -12.04 4.20 0.69
C GLU A 40 -13.20 3.21 0.89
N ASP A 41 -12.92 1.91 0.71
CA ASP A 41 -13.82 0.85 1.16
C ASP A 41 -13.50 0.48 2.62
N PHE A 42 -14.37 0.89 3.55
CA PHE A 42 -14.28 0.54 4.97
C PHE A 42 -15.15 -0.65 5.37
N SER A 43 -15.56 -1.49 4.41
CA SER A 43 -16.21 -2.75 4.71
C SER A 43 -15.28 -3.67 5.51
N ARG A 44 -15.87 -4.60 6.28
CA ARG A 44 -15.10 -5.63 7.01
C ARG A 44 -14.13 -6.37 6.08
N HIS A 45 -14.59 -6.70 4.87
CA HIS A 45 -13.80 -7.45 3.91
C HIS A 45 -12.54 -6.68 3.50
N ALA A 46 -12.69 -5.41 3.14
CA ALA A 46 -11.56 -4.55 2.77
C ALA A 46 -10.58 -4.37 3.93
N ILE A 47 -11.07 -4.19 5.17
CA ILE A 47 -10.21 -4.09 6.38
C ILE A 47 -9.40 -5.38 6.60
N GLU A 48 -10.03 -6.55 6.43
CA GLU A 48 -9.35 -7.84 6.56
C GLU A 48 -8.28 -8.03 5.48
N GLN A 49 -8.57 -7.64 4.24
CA GLN A 49 -7.59 -7.64 3.15
C GLN A 49 -6.44 -6.68 3.45
N HIS A 50 -6.75 -5.48 3.95
CA HIS A 50 -5.74 -4.48 4.29
C HIS A 50 -4.77 -4.98 5.36
N THR A 51 -5.30 -5.60 6.41
CA THR A 51 -4.49 -6.21 7.48
C THR A 51 -3.56 -7.31 6.95
N ARG A 52 -4.03 -8.14 6.01
CA ARG A 52 -3.22 -9.19 5.38
C ARG A 52 -2.11 -8.60 4.50
N ALA A 53 -2.41 -7.55 3.74
CA ALA A 53 -1.43 -6.84 2.91
C ALA A 53 -0.33 -6.21 3.77
N LEU A 54 -0.70 -5.49 4.85
CA LEU A 54 0.27 -4.91 5.81
C LEU A 54 1.17 -5.99 6.43
N SER A 55 0.59 -7.15 6.78
CA SER A 55 1.37 -8.29 7.26
C SER A 55 2.35 -8.81 6.19
N GLY A 56 2.01 -8.70 4.91
CA GLY A 56 2.88 -9.00 3.78
C GLY A 56 4.07 -8.05 3.69
N PHE A 57 3.82 -6.74 3.74
CA PHE A 57 4.87 -5.73 3.78
C PHE A 57 5.79 -5.89 4.99
N SER A 58 5.23 -6.16 6.17
CA SER A 58 6.02 -6.38 7.39
C SER A 58 6.99 -7.57 7.31
N ARG A 59 6.78 -8.55 6.42
CA ARG A 59 7.71 -9.68 6.22
C ARG A 59 8.86 -9.36 5.26
N ARG A 60 8.76 -8.25 4.51
CA ARG A 60 9.78 -7.78 3.56
C ARG A 60 10.75 -6.79 4.20
N LEU A 61 10.40 -6.23 5.37
CA LEU A 61 11.24 -5.42 6.25
C LEU A 61 12.08 -6.30 7.18
#